data_AF-A0A847LFN1-F1
#
_entry.id   AF-A0A847LFN1-F1
#
_cell.length_a   1.000
_cell.length_b   1.000
_cell.length_c   1.000
_cell.angle_alpha   90.00
_cell.angle_beta   90.00
_cell.angle_gamma   90.00
#
_symmetry.space_group_name_H-M   'P 1'
#
loop_
_entity.id
_entity.type
_entity.pdbx_description
1 polymer ?
#
loop_
_entity_poly.entity_id
_entity_poly.type
_entity_poly.pdbx_seq_one_letter_code
_entity_poly.pdbx_strand_id
1 'polypeptide(L)'
;MRGRILLVCLLTSALPLGFLTVAMFRQADQLITDHFQPIGESRIAGEALAVCRDITIEKEIDRMKTDFVSQVSHELRTPLTSIQVCTEMLLDGEVESAGEQKDYLRIIFDESERLTRLINDLLDIARTESGRRVIKPVPLDLASLACNVAAVLAGMAESRRYGKGSTFTVRFRAVAPA
;
A
#
# COMPACT_ATOMS: atom_id res chain seq x y z
N MET A 1 16.22 -21.93 -14.45
CA MET A 1 15.50 -22.57 -15.57
C MET A 1 15.26 -21.51 -16.65
N ARG A 2 15.80 -21.68 -17.86
CA ARG A 2 15.75 -20.69 -18.96
C ARG A 2 14.37 -20.72 -19.60
N GLY A 3 13.54 -19.71 -19.37
CA GLY A 3 12.22 -19.57 -19.99
C GLY A 3 12.36 -19.26 -21.48
N ARG A 4 11.91 -20.19 -22.35
CA ARG A 4 11.87 -20.00 -23.80
C ARG A 4 10.77 -18.98 -24.14
N ILE A 5 11.14 -17.87 -24.76
CA ILE A 5 10.20 -16.94 -25.39
C ILE A 5 9.81 -17.57 -26.73
N LEU A 6 8.55 -17.96 -26.89
CA LEU A 6 8.03 -18.47 -28.16
C LEU A 6 7.48 -17.27 -28.95
N LEU A 7 8.24 -16.79 -29.94
CA LEU A 7 7.79 -15.75 -30.85
C LEU A 7 6.87 -16.41 -31.90
N VAL A 8 5.56 -16.23 -31.75
CA VAL A 8 4.56 -16.73 -32.71
C VAL A 8 3.96 -15.52 -33.42
N CYS A 9 4.55 -15.15 -34.56
CA CYS A 9 3.93 -14.18 -35.48
C CYS A 9 2.72 -14.83 -36.15
N LEU A 10 1.51 -14.54 -35.67
CA LEU A 10 0.29 -14.85 -36.40
C LEU A 10 0.05 -13.74 -37.44
N LEU A 11 0.40 -14.01 -38.70
CA LEU A 11 -0.10 -13.25 -39.84
C LEU A 11 -1.60 -13.57 -40.01
N THR A 12 -2.48 -12.86 -39.30
CA THR A 12 -3.92 -12.93 -39.59
C THR A 12 -4.18 -12.18 -40.89
N SER A 13 -4.30 -12.93 -41.98
CA SER A 13 -4.48 -12.46 -43.36
C SER A 13 -5.88 -11.88 -43.66
N ALA A 14 -6.52 -11.20 -42.71
CA ALA A 14 -7.94 -10.85 -42.82
C ALA A 14 -8.28 -9.35 -42.58
N LEU A 15 -7.32 -8.44 -42.75
CA LEU A 15 -7.61 -6.99 -42.78
C LEU A 15 -6.99 -6.33 -44.02
N PRO A 16 -7.76 -5.59 -44.84
CA PRO A 16 -7.26 -4.92 -46.02
C PRO A 16 -6.74 -3.55 -45.61
N LEU A 17 -5.55 -3.48 -45.04
CA LEU A 17 -4.68 -2.30 -44.93
C LEU A 17 -3.44 -2.81 -44.17
N GLY A 18 -2.23 -2.45 -44.62
CA GLY A 18 -0.96 -3.08 -44.24
C GLY A 18 -0.55 -2.98 -42.77
N PHE A 19 -1.30 -3.61 -41.87
CA PHE A 19 -1.03 -3.69 -40.44
C PHE A 19 -0.47 -5.07 -40.10
N LEU A 20 0.77 -5.12 -39.63
CA LEU A 20 1.39 -6.32 -39.09
C LEU A 20 1.16 -6.35 -37.57
N THR A 21 0.22 -7.15 -37.10
CA THR A 21 0.00 -7.34 -35.66
C THR A 21 0.98 -8.40 -35.14
N VAL A 22 1.96 -8.01 -34.33
CA VAL A 22 2.86 -8.94 -33.66
C VAL A 22 2.33 -9.20 -32.24
N ALA A 23 1.87 -10.42 -31.96
CA ALA A 23 1.48 -10.84 -30.62
C ALA A 23 2.58 -11.75 -30.03
N MET A 24 3.20 -11.33 -28.93
CA MET A 24 4.23 -12.09 -28.22
C MET A 24 3.63 -12.78 -27.01
N PHE A 25 3.65 -14.12 -26.99
CA PHE A 25 3.14 -14.93 -25.87
C PHE A 25 4.28 -15.44 -25.00
N ARG A 26 4.27 -15.09 -23.70
CA ARG A 26 5.09 -15.76 -22.70
C ARG A 26 4.19 -16.67 -21.87
N GLN A 27 4.54 -17.95 -21.79
CA GLN A 27 3.80 -18.95 -21.02
C GLN A 27 3.90 -18.60 -19.52
N ALA A 28 2.73 -18.39 -18.89
CA ALA A 28 2.45 -17.85 -17.55
C ALA A 28 2.11 -16.34 -17.50
N ASP A 29 0.80 -16.07 -17.61
CA ASP A 29 0.00 -15.03 -16.93
C ASP A 29 0.06 -13.54 -17.24
N GLN A 30 0.76 -13.03 -18.26
CA GLN A 30 0.52 -11.64 -18.70
C GLN A 30 0.49 -11.49 -20.21
N LEU A 31 -0.69 -11.13 -20.73
CA LEU A 31 -0.91 -10.68 -22.10
C LEU A 31 -0.18 -9.35 -22.31
N ILE A 32 0.92 -9.36 -23.07
CA ILE A 32 1.56 -8.15 -23.55
C ILE A 32 0.89 -7.81 -24.90
N THR A 33 -0.18 -7.01 -24.84
CA THR A 33 -0.78 -6.41 -26.03
C THR A 33 -0.31 -4.96 -26.12
N ASP A 34 0.79 -4.71 -26.81
CA ASP A 34 1.21 -3.35 -27.13
C ASP A 34 0.62 -2.94 -28.48
N HIS A 35 -0.18 -1.86 -28.48
CA HIS A 35 -0.62 -1.19 -29.70
C HIS A 35 0.59 -0.56 -30.40
N PHE A 36 0.88 -1.00 -31.63
CA PHE A 36 1.94 -0.42 -32.47
C PHE A 36 1.41 0.82 -33.21
N GLN A 37 2.08 1.97 -33.05
CA GLN A 37 1.93 3.10 -33.98
C GLN A 37 3.08 3.07 -35.00
N PRO A 38 2.80 3.22 -36.31
CA PRO A 38 3.83 3.22 -37.33
C PRO A 38 4.71 4.47 -37.18
N ILE A 39 6.03 4.27 -37.05
CA ILE A 39 7.00 5.36 -37.09
C ILE A 39 7.47 5.52 -38.53
N GLY A 40 6.87 6.47 -39.24
CA GLY A 40 7.33 7.00 -40.52
C GLY A 40 6.81 6.30 -41.78
N GLU A 41 6.35 7.09 -42.75
CA GLU A 41 6.11 6.65 -44.12
C GLU A 41 7.45 6.34 -44.81
N SER A 42 7.92 5.09 -44.73
CA SER A 42 9.08 4.65 -45.52
C SER A 42 8.68 3.50 -46.45
N ARG A 43 8.98 3.69 -47.73
CA ARG A 43 8.63 2.83 -48.87
C ARG A 43 9.49 1.56 -49.00
N ILE A 44 10.07 1.07 -47.91
CA ILE A 44 10.89 -0.15 -47.92
C ILE A 44 10.15 -1.23 -47.15
N ALA A 45 9.72 -2.26 -47.88
CA ALA A 45 9.22 -3.48 -47.30
C ALA A 45 10.33 -4.16 -46.49
N GLY A 46 10.06 -4.41 -45.21
CA GLY A 46 10.82 -5.35 -44.39
C GLY A 46 11.92 -4.71 -43.57
N GLU A 47 11.55 -4.21 -42.39
CA GLU A 47 12.32 -4.36 -41.14
C GLU A 47 11.46 -3.73 -40.03
N ALA A 48 10.61 -4.54 -39.39
CA ALA A 48 9.92 -4.12 -38.17
C ALA A 48 10.88 -4.32 -37.00
N LEU A 49 11.41 -3.23 -36.44
CA LEU A 49 12.19 -3.29 -35.20
C LEU A 49 11.24 -3.33 -34.00
N ALA A 50 11.12 -4.50 -33.38
CA ALA A 50 10.39 -4.66 -32.12
C ALA A 50 11.33 -4.46 -30.93
N VAL A 51 11.08 -3.43 -30.11
CA VAL A 51 11.78 -3.22 -28.84
C VAL A 51 10.90 -3.75 -27.71
N CYS A 52 11.30 -4.85 -27.09
CA CYS A 52 10.63 -5.38 -25.91
C CYS A 52 11.39 -4.92 -24.66
N ARG A 53 10.77 -4.07 -23.83
CA ARG A 53 11.26 -3.78 -22.48
C ARG A 53 10.44 -4.60 -21.48
N ASP A 54 11.13 -5.29 -20.58
CA ASP A 54 10.48 -5.86 -19.40
C ASP A 54 10.07 -4.70 -18.48
N ILE A 55 8.77 -4.42 -18.43
CA ILE A 55 8.17 -3.37 -17.60
C ILE A 55 7.36 -3.96 -16.43
N THR A 56 7.63 -5.22 -16.07
CA THR A 56 6.86 -5.96 -15.06
C THR A 56 6.90 -5.23 -13.71
N ILE A 57 8.08 -4.76 -13.30
CA ILE A 57 8.29 -4.10 -12.01
C ILE A 57 7.56 -2.76 -11.97
N GLU A 58 7.64 -1.96 -13.03
CA GLU A 58 6.95 -0.67 -13.13
C GLU A 58 5.43 -0.83 -13.05
N LYS A 59 4.87 -1.82 -13.77
CA LYS A 59 3.44 -2.14 -13.70
C LYS A 59 3.03 -2.65 -12.33
N GLU A 60 3.87 -3.44 -11.67
CA GLU A 60 3.60 -3.91 -10.31
C GLU A 60 3.61 -2.75 -9.31
N ILE A 61 4.56 -1.82 -9.43
CA ILE A 61 4.61 -0.60 -8.62
C ILE A 61 3.37 0.27 -8.85
N ASP A 62 2.95 0.49 -10.10
CA ASP A 62 1.76 1.29 -10.40
C ASP A 62 0.49 0.64 -9.89
N ARG A 63 0.40 -0.70 -9.97
CA ARG A 63 -0.70 -1.46 -9.36
C ARG A 63 -0.69 -1.30 -7.84
N MET A 64 0.46 -1.48 -7.19
CA MET A 64 0.59 -1.32 -5.73
C MET A 64 0.19 0.09 -5.28
N LYS A 65 0.56 1.14 -6.03
CA LYS A 65 0.11 2.51 -5.74
C LYS A 65 -1.40 2.67 -5.85
N THR A 66 -2.00 2.08 -6.88
CA THR A 66 -3.45 2.14 -7.09
C THR A 66 -4.19 1.40 -5.96
N ASP A 67 -3.73 0.20 -5.62
CA ASP A 67 -4.28 -0.62 -4.54
C ASP A 67 -4.14 0.09 -3.19
N PHE A 68 -3.00 0.75 -2.95
CA PHE A 68 -2.77 1.55 -1.75
C PHE A 68 -3.76 2.71 -1.64
N VAL A 69 -3.93 3.53 -2.68
CA VAL A 69 -4.88 4.66 -2.67
C VAL A 69 -6.30 4.17 -2.44
N SER A 70 -6.69 3.05 -3.06
CA SER A 70 -7.98 2.42 -2.86
C SER A 70 -8.18 2.00 -1.39
N GLN A 71 -7.22 1.26 -0.84
CA GLN A 71 -7.27 0.78 0.55
C GLN A 71 -7.37 1.94 1.55
N VAL A 72 -6.56 2.98 1.38
CA VAL A 72 -6.60 4.18 2.23
C VAL A 72 -7.96 4.85 2.16
N SER A 73 -8.52 4.98 0.95
CA SER A 73 -9.85 5.56 0.77
C SER A 73 -10.93 4.76 1.49
N HIS A 74 -10.83 3.43 1.48
CA HIS A 74 -11.75 2.56 2.22
C HIS A 74 -11.61 2.71 3.74
N GLU A 75 -10.38 2.72 4.26
CA GLU A 75 -10.10 2.86 5.69
C GLU A 75 -10.50 4.23 6.28
N LEU A 76 -10.47 5.28 5.45
CA LEU A 76 -10.94 6.62 5.82
C LEU A 76 -12.47 6.76 5.74
N ARG A 77 -13.13 6.03 4.83
CA ARG A 77 -14.59 6.13 4.64
C ARG A 77 -15.35 5.61 5.84
N THR A 78 -14.98 4.43 6.35
CA THR A 78 -15.66 3.79 7.51
C THR A 78 -15.77 4.70 8.74
N PRO A 79 -14.68 5.27 9.28
CA PRO A 79 -14.75 6.12 10.48
C PRO A 79 -15.53 7.42 10.20
N LEU A 80 -15.40 7.99 8.99
CA LEU A 80 -16.15 9.17 8.58
C LEU A 80 -17.66 8.89 8.52
N THR A 81 -18.06 7.77 7.93
CA THR A 81 -19.46 7.35 7.88
C THR A 81 -20.02 7.11 9.29
N SER A 82 -19.24 6.51 10.20
CA SER A 82 -19.65 6.34 11.59
C SER A 82 -19.89 7.68 12.29
N ILE A 83 -19.01 8.66 12.09
CA ILE A 83 -19.19 10.02 12.62
C ILE A 83 -20.46 10.66 12.05
N GLN A 84 -20.69 10.54 10.73
CA GLN A 84 -21.86 11.11 10.07
C GLN A 84 -23.15 10.52 10.64
N VAL A 85 -23.27 9.20 10.66
CA VAL A 85 -24.47 8.52 11.19
C VAL A 85 -24.71 8.87 12.65
N CYS A 86 -23.68 8.85 13.50
CA CYS A 86 -23.84 9.23 14.90
C CYS A 86 -24.29 10.69 15.07
N THR A 87 -23.78 11.58 14.22
CA THR A 87 -24.15 13.00 14.23
C THR A 87 -25.58 13.20 13.74
N GLU A 88 -26.00 12.49 12.69
CA GLU A 88 -27.38 12.50 12.17
C GLU A 88 -28.37 12.05 13.26
N MET A 89 -28.12 10.90 13.90
CA MET A 89 -28.99 10.39 14.97
C MET A 89 -29.11 11.36 16.16
N LEU A 90 -28.03 12.07 16.50
CA LEU A 90 -28.04 13.10 17.55
C LEU A 90 -28.80 14.36 17.13
N LEU A 91 -28.65 14.80 15.88
CA LEU A 91 -29.30 16.01 15.35
C LEU A 91 -30.80 15.82 15.12
N ASP A 92 -31.20 14.63 14.66
CA ASP A 92 -32.59 14.27 14.40
C ASP A 92 -33.37 13.97 15.70
N GLY A 93 -32.67 13.94 16.84
CA GLY A 93 -33.28 13.70 18.15
C GLY A 93 -33.69 12.24 18.37
N GLU A 94 -33.18 11.30 17.57
CA GLU A 94 -33.43 9.86 17.71
C GLU A 94 -32.82 9.28 18.99
N VAL A 95 -31.84 9.98 19.58
CA VAL A 95 -31.19 9.62 20.84
C VAL A 95 -31.73 10.47 21.99
N GLU A 96 -32.68 9.91 22.75
CA GLU A 96 -33.44 10.66 23.77
C GLU A 96 -32.71 10.78 25.11
N SER A 97 -31.92 9.77 25.49
CA SER A 97 -31.30 9.73 26.82
C SER A 97 -29.94 10.45 26.85
N ALA A 98 -29.69 11.24 27.89
CA ALA A 98 -28.40 11.90 28.07
C ALA A 98 -27.22 10.91 28.20
N GLY A 99 -27.49 9.68 28.65
CA GLY A 99 -26.50 8.60 28.69
C GLY A 99 -26.09 8.14 27.30
N GLU A 100 -27.06 7.80 26.45
CA GLU A 100 -26.78 7.38 25.08
C GLU A 100 -26.18 8.53 24.26
N GLN A 101 -26.66 9.76 24.42
CA GLN A 101 -26.06 10.92 23.74
C GLN A 101 -24.55 11.03 24.03
N LYS A 102 -24.14 10.76 25.28
CA LYS A 102 -22.74 10.76 25.67
C LYS A 102 -21.96 9.61 25.02
N ASP A 103 -22.56 8.44 24.84
CA ASP A 103 -21.93 7.32 24.16
C ASP A 103 -21.74 7.59 22.66
N TYR A 104 -22.72 8.19 21.99
CA TYR A 104 -22.60 8.62 20.58
C TYR A 104 -21.52 9.70 20.42
N LEU A 105 -21.49 10.71 21.31
CA LEU A 105 -20.43 11.72 21.31
C LEU A 105 -19.03 11.10 21.54
N ARG A 106 -18.95 10.04 22.34
CA ARG A 106 -17.69 9.31 22.54
C ARG A 106 -17.28 8.53 21.28
N ILE A 107 -18.22 7.88 20.58
CA ILE A 107 -17.94 7.23 19.30
C ILE A 107 -17.40 8.26 18.29
N ILE A 108 -18.05 9.42 18.18
CA ILE A 108 -17.60 10.51 17.29
C ILE A 108 -16.16 10.94 17.62
N PHE A 109 -15.87 11.11 18.92
CA PHE A 109 -14.53 11.49 19.38
C PHE A 109 -13.48 10.43 19.03
N ASP A 110 -13.75 9.16 19.34
CA ASP A 110 -12.83 8.04 19.12
C ASP A 110 -12.54 7.84 17.61
N GLU A 111 -13.56 7.98 16.75
CA GLU A 111 -13.39 7.90 15.30
C GLU A 111 -12.63 9.10 14.72
N SER A 112 -12.77 10.30 15.32
CA SER A 112 -11.98 11.48 14.95
C SER A 112 -10.49 11.29 15.30
N GLU A 113 -10.19 10.71 16.47
CA GLU A 113 -8.83 10.33 16.83
C GLU A 113 -8.28 9.24 15.88
N ARG A 114 -9.10 8.25 15.50
CA ARG A 114 -8.72 7.20 14.54
C ARG A 114 -8.35 7.80 13.18
N LEU A 115 -9.17 8.71 12.65
CA LEU A 115 -8.88 9.44 11.41
C LEU A 115 -7.57 10.23 11.49
N THR A 116 -7.36 10.92 12.61
CA THR A 116 -6.12 11.69 12.84
C THR A 116 -4.89 10.80 12.81
N ARG A 117 -4.94 9.62 13.45
CA ARG A 117 -3.85 8.62 13.40
C ARG A 117 -3.60 8.14 11.97
N LEU A 118 -4.64 7.75 11.24
CA LEU A 118 -4.52 7.30 9.85
C LEU A 118 -3.88 8.37 8.94
N ILE A 119 -4.29 9.63 9.08
CA ILE A 119 -3.72 10.73 8.30
C ILE A 119 -2.24 10.92 8.62
N ASN A 120 -1.86 10.86 9.90
CA ASN A 120 -0.45 10.97 10.29
C ASN A 120 0.40 9.83 9.74
N ASP A 121 -0.11 8.60 9.73
CA ASP A 121 0.58 7.45 9.15
C ASP A 121 0.83 7.65 7.65
N LEU A 122 -0.15 8.18 6.91
CA LEU A 122 0.01 8.51 5.49
C LEU A 122 1.07 9.60 5.26
N LEU A 123 1.06 10.65 6.08
CA LEU A 123 2.05 11.73 5.99
C LEU A 123 3.46 11.21 6.28
N ASP A 124 3.60 10.27 7.20
CA ASP A 124 4.88 9.66 7.53
C ASP A 124 5.41 8.76 6.41
N ILE A 125 4.54 8.02 5.73
CA ILE A 125 4.89 7.28 4.51
C ILE A 125 5.38 8.25 3.43
N ALA A 126 4.60 9.30 3.11
CA ALA A 126 4.96 10.28 2.08
C ALA A 126 6.31 10.97 2.38
N ARG A 127 6.59 11.29 3.64
CA ARG A 127 7.89 11.84 4.08
C ARG A 127 9.02 10.85 3.87
N THR A 128 8.79 9.56 4.13
CA THR A 128 9.77 8.50 3.99
C THR A 128 10.10 8.25 2.51
N GLU A 129 9.10 8.20 1.63
CA GLU A 129 9.30 8.04 0.19
C GLU A 129 10.04 9.23 -0.46
N SER A 130 9.82 10.45 0.05
CA SER A 130 10.50 11.65 -0.47
C SER A 130 12.00 11.72 -0.15
N GLY A 131 12.57 10.72 0.52
CA GLY A 131 13.99 10.68 0.92
C GLY A 131 14.38 11.76 1.94
N ARG A 132 13.41 12.48 2.51
CA ARG A 132 13.66 13.61 3.43
C ARG A 132 14.01 13.18 4.86
N ARG A 133 13.96 11.89 5.19
CA ARG A 133 14.38 11.40 6.51
C ARG A 133 15.91 11.28 6.56
N VAL A 134 16.55 12.27 7.19
CA VAL A 134 17.97 12.20 7.52
C VAL A 134 18.16 11.23 8.70
N ILE A 135 18.57 10.00 8.41
CA ILE A 135 18.94 9.03 9.44
C ILE A 135 20.32 9.44 9.98
N LYS A 136 20.39 9.74 11.28
CA LYS A 136 21.64 10.03 11.99
C LYS A 136 22.00 8.84 12.88
N PRO A 137 22.82 7.89 12.41
CA PRO A 137 23.25 6.79 13.25
C PRO A 137 24.10 7.34 14.39
N VAL A 138 23.76 6.95 15.62
CA VAL A 138 24.52 7.28 16.83
C VAL A 138 24.83 6.00 17.59
N PRO A 139 26.01 5.88 18.24
CA PRO A 139 26.27 4.77 19.14
C PRO A 139 25.16 4.70 20.21
N LEU A 140 24.58 3.51 20.37
CA LEU A 140 23.43 3.29 21.23
C LEU A 140 23.61 1.99 22.00
N ASP A 141 23.44 2.06 23.32
CA ASP A 141 23.37 0.87 24.15
C ASP A 141 21.99 0.22 24.02
N LEU A 142 21.93 -0.87 23.24
CA LEU A 142 20.72 -1.63 23.00
C LEU A 142 20.15 -2.24 24.28
N ALA A 143 20.98 -2.62 25.25
CA ALA A 143 20.51 -3.21 26.50
C ALA A 143 19.77 -2.17 27.34
N SER A 144 20.35 -0.97 27.50
CA SER A 144 19.70 0.14 28.19
C SER A 144 18.42 0.60 27.50
N LEU A 145 18.43 0.73 26.17
CA LEU A 145 17.21 1.06 25.41
C LEU A 145 16.10 0.02 25.64
N ALA A 146 16.45 -1.26 25.56
CA ALA A 146 15.50 -2.34 25.75
C ALA A 146 14.89 -2.34 27.15
N CYS A 147 15.70 -2.13 28.19
CA CYS A 147 15.21 -2.01 29.57
C CYS A 147 14.25 -0.82 29.71
N ASN A 148 14.57 0.33 29.10
CA ASN A 148 13.71 1.51 29.14
C ASN A 148 12.36 1.27 28.44
N VAL A 149 12.39 0.66 27.25
CA VAL A 149 11.17 0.30 26.52
C VAL A 149 10.34 -0.71 27.32
N ALA A 150 10.97 -1.72 27.90
CA ALA A 150 10.29 -2.71 28.74
C ALA A 150 9.62 -2.08 29.97
N ALA A 151 10.30 -1.12 30.62
CA ALA A 151 9.74 -0.40 31.77
C ALA A 151 8.52 0.46 31.38
N VAL A 152 8.58 1.16 30.25
CA VAL A 152 7.44 1.93 29.72
C VAL A 152 6.25 1.01 29.43
N LEU A 153 6.50 -0.10 28.73
CA LEU A 153 5.45 -1.07 28.39
C LEU A 153 4.86 -1.75 29.63
N ALA A 154 5.68 -2.06 30.64
CA ALA A 154 5.21 -2.59 31.91
C ALA A 154 4.27 -1.59 32.62
N GLY A 155 4.64 -0.30 32.67
CA GLY A 155 3.79 0.75 33.24
C GLY A 155 2.46 0.92 32.51
N MET A 156 2.44 0.77 31.18
CA MET A 156 1.21 0.81 30.37
C MET A 156 0.34 -0.44 30.57
N ALA A 157 0.95 -1.62 30.76
CA ALA A 157 0.25 -2.87 31.00
C ALA A 157 -0.47 -2.87 32.36
N GLU A 158 0.18 -2.32 33.40
CA GLU A 158 -0.42 -2.18 34.74
C GLU A 158 -1.61 -1.22 34.75
N SER A 159 -1.53 -0.13 33.97
CA SER A 159 -2.59 0.88 33.91
C SER A 159 -3.82 0.46 33.07
N ARG A 160 -3.70 -0.56 32.21
CA ARG A 160 -4.82 -1.07 31.38
C ARG A 160 -5.51 -2.34 31.90
N ARG A 161 -5.27 -2.79 33.14
CA ARG A 161 -5.91 -4.01 33.72
C ARG A 161 -5.80 -5.25 32.81
N TYR A 162 -4.68 -5.41 32.08
CA TYR A 162 -4.37 -6.75 31.55
C TYR A 162 -4.06 -7.67 32.73
N GLY A 163 -4.77 -8.79 32.82
CA GLY A 163 -4.68 -9.73 33.95
C GLY A 163 -3.22 -10.07 34.28
N LYS A 164 -2.90 -10.06 35.58
CA LYS A 164 -1.58 -10.42 36.14
C LYS A 164 -1.06 -11.71 35.50
N GLY A 165 -0.03 -11.62 34.65
CA GLY A 165 0.60 -12.80 34.05
C GLY A 165 1.48 -12.62 32.81
N SER A 166 1.67 -11.42 32.27
CA SER A 166 2.47 -11.25 31.03
C SER A 166 3.98 -11.15 31.31
N THR A 167 4.69 -12.26 31.18
CA THR A 167 6.17 -12.27 31.18
C THR A 167 6.69 -11.96 29.77
N PHE A 168 7.29 -10.77 29.58
CA PHE A 168 7.98 -10.43 28.33
C PHE A 168 9.44 -10.86 28.41
N THR A 169 9.84 -11.83 27.59
CA THR A 169 11.25 -12.25 27.46
C THR A 169 11.84 -11.64 26.19
N VAL A 170 12.78 -10.71 26.34
CA VAL A 170 13.52 -10.14 25.20
C VAL A 170 14.85 -10.88 25.06
N ARG A 171 15.00 -11.69 24.00
CA ARG A 171 16.29 -12.31 23.64
C ARG A 171 16.97 -11.49 22.57
N PHE A 172 18.17 -10.99 22.87
CA PHE A 172 19.03 -10.38 21.87
C PHE A 172 19.91 -11.45 21.23
N ARG A 173 19.88 -11.54 19.89
CA ARG A 173 20.90 -12.26 19.12
C ARG A 173 21.79 -11.22 18.47
N ALA A 174 23.05 -11.16 18.86
CA ALA A 174 24.03 -10.35 18.15
C ALA A 174 24.16 -10.85 16.71
N VAL A 175 23.93 -9.97 15.74
CA VAL A 175 24.27 -10.21 14.34
C VAL A 175 25.68 -9.68 14.15
N ALA A 176 26.64 -10.56 13.91
CA ALA A 176 28.00 -10.16 13.60
C ALA A 176 28.01 -9.36 12.29
N PRO A 177 28.82 -8.28 12.18
CA PRO A 177 28.97 -7.55 10.92
C PRO A 177 29.60 -8.47 9.86
N ALA A 178 29.09 -8.37 8.63
CA ALA A 178 29.60 -9.06 7.45
C ALA A 178 30.93 -8.44 6.95
#